data_AF-A0A5E4LK00-F1
#
_entry.id   AF-A0A5E4LK00-F1
#
_cell.length_a   1.000
_cell.length_b   1.000
_cell.length_c   1.000
_cell.angle_alpha   90.00
_cell.angle_beta   90.00
_cell.angle_gamma   90.00
#
_symmetry.space_group_name_H-M   'P 1'
#
loop_
_entity.id
_entity.type
_entity.pdbx_description
1 polymer ?
#
loop_
_entity_poly.entity_id
_entity_poly.type
_entity_poly.pdbx_seq_one_letter_code
_entity_poly.pdbx_strand_id
1 'polypeptide(L)'
;MEAVVSLAMLCIFLAAVYLQIGIRDEQARFVSQRAADGADCERLSWGLSKVNSSGPNVQVEAMISSNALVRGNSITVGGASCYFSGSDASASLQPGGVIVKKEGGIVSVANK
;
A
#
# COMPACT_ATOMS: atom_id res chain seq x y z
N MET A 1 -24.64 36.88 34.20
CA MET A 1 -23.65 36.95 33.09
C MET A 1 -22.63 35.82 33.18
N GLU A 2 -22.10 35.47 34.35
CA GLU A 2 -21.03 34.45 34.48
C GLU A 2 -21.41 33.04 33.98
N ALA A 3 -22.63 32.57 34.24
CA ALA A 3 -23.07 31.25 33.77
C ALA A 3 -23.08 31.10 32.24
N VAL A 4 -23.33 32.19 31.50
CA VAL A 4 -23.34 32.20 30.02
C VAL A 4 -21.91 32.12 29.48
N VAL A 5 -20.97 32.80 30.13
CA VAL A 5 -19.54 32.76 29.77
C VAL A 5 -18.95 31.37 30.05
N SER A 6 -19.29 30.78 31.19
CA SER A 6 -18.85 29.42 31.54
C SER A 6 -19.38 28.35 30.57
N LEU A 7 -20.66 28.46 30.16
CA LEU A 7 -21.24 27.55 29.18
C LEU A 7 -20.59 27.73 27.79
N ALA A 8 -20.35 28.98 27.38
CA ALA A 8 -19.67 29.26 26.11
C ALA A 8 -18.24 28.69 26.09
N MET A 9 -17.48 28.83 27.18
CA MET A 9 -16.14 28.23 27.28
C MET A 9 -16.18 26.71 27.24
N LEU A 10 -17.15 26.07 27.91
CA LEU A 10 -17.30 24.61 27.87
C LEU A 10 -17.59 24.12 26.45
N CYS A 11 -18.47 24.79 25.70
CA CYS A 11 -18.77 24.45 24.32
C CYS A 11 -17.55 24.61 23.40
N ILE A 12 -16.78 25.68 23.57
CA ILE A 12 -15.54 25.90 22.80
C ILE A 12 -14.51 24.82 23.13
N PHE A 13 -14.37 24.44 24.40
CA PHE A 13 -13.45 23.40 24.83
C PHE A 13 -13.82 22.03 24.23
N LEU A 14 -15.11 21.67 24.26
CA LEU A 14 -15.61 20.43 23.65
C LEU A 14 -15.40 20.40 22.14
N ALA A 15 -15.66 21.52 21.44
CA ALA A 15 -15.41 21.63 20.01
C ALA A 15 -13.91 21.49 19.68
N ALA A 16 -13.02 22.09 20.47
CA ALA A 16 -11.58 21.96 20.30
C ALA A 16 -11.10 20.51 20.50
N VAL A 17 -11.61 19.81 21.52
CA VAL A 17 -11.31 18.38 21.75
C VAL A 17 -11.79 17.52 20.59
N TYR A 18 -13.00 17.75 20.08
CA TYR A 18 -13.55 16.98 18.95
C TYR A 18 -12.73 17.16 17.68
N LEU A 19 -12.30 18.40 17.40
CA LEU A 19 -11.44 18.70 16.25
C LEU A 19 -10.08 18.00 16.36
N GLN A 20 -9.48 18.01 17.55
CA GLN A 20 -8.19 17.37 17.79
C GLN A 20 -8.24 15.84 17.64
N ILE A 21 -9.34 15.20 18.06
CA ILE A 21 -9.54 13.76 17.88
C ILE A 21 -9.69 13.43 16.39
N GLY A 22 -10.51 14.18 15.65
CA GLY A 22 -10.70 13.97 14.21
C GLY A 22 -9.40 14.06 13.40
N ILE A 23 -8.56 15.08 13.66
CA ILE A 23 -7.26 15.25 12.99
C ILE A 23 -6.33 14.05 13.27
N ARG A 24 -6.35 13.50 14.49
CA ARG A 24 -5.52 12.35 14.87
C ARG A 24 -5.95 11.08 14.14
N ASP A 25 -7.26 10.85 14.00
CA ASP A 25 -7.78 9.67 13.29
C ASP A 25 -7.44 9.72 11.79
N GLU A 26 -7.54 10.89 11.15
CA GLU A 26 -7.15 11.08 9.76
C GLU A 26 -5.65 10.85 9.53
N GLN A 27 -4.81 11.39 10.41
CA GLN A 27 -3.37 11.17 10.36
C GLN A 27 -3.01 9.69 10.57
N ALA A 28 -3.66 9.01 11.52
CA ALA A 28 -3.46 7.59 11.77
C ALA A 28 -3.83 6.74 10.56
N ARG A 29 -4.97 7.04 9.90
CA ARG A 29 -5.37 6.37 8.66
C ARG A 29 -4.34 6.56 7.56
N PHE A 30 -3.89 7.77 7.34
CA PHE A 30 -2.90 8.07 6.31
C PHE A 30 -1.56 7.36 6.54
N VAL A 31 -1.08 7.33 7.79
CA VAL A 31 0.14 6.59 8.17
C VAL A 31 -0.06 5.10 7.95
N SER A 32 -1.20 4.54 8.38
CA SER A 32 -1.50 3.12 8.20
C SER A 32 -1.58 2.73 6.72
N GLN A 33 -2.14 3.60 5.87
CA GLN A 33 -2.24 3.37 4.44
C GLN A 33 -0.87 3.41 3.76
N ARG A 34 0.00 4.37 4.12
CA ARG A 34 1.38 4.38 3.62
C ARG A 34 2.17 3.13 4.03
N ALA A 35 1.97 2.67 5.27
CA ALA A 35 2.61 1.44 5.73
C ALA A 35 2.09 0.21 4.96
N ALA A 36 0.79 0.14 4.68
CA ALA A 36 0.19 -0.92 3.87
C ALA A 36 0.70 -0.89 2.43
N ASP A 37 0.73 0.28 1.78
CA ASP A 37 1.29 0.48 0.45
C ASP A 37 2.76 0.04 0.37
N GLY A 38 3.56 0.39 1.38
CA GLY A 38 4.95 -0.03 1.49
C GLY A 38 5.09 -1.55 1.60
N ALA A 39 4.30 -2.19 2.47
CA ALA A 39 4.31 -3.63 2.65
C ALA A 39 3.84 -4.39 1.39
N ASP A 40 2.84 -3.88 0.68
CA ASP A 40 2.40 -4.42 -0.61
C ASP A 40 3.53 -4.35 -1.65
N CYS A 41 4.25 -3.21 -1.69
CA CYS A 41 5.39 -3.03 -2.58
C CYS A 41 6.50 -4.05 -2.28
N GLU A 42 6.83 -4.26 -1.00
CA GLU A 42 7.83 -5.25 -0.56
C GLU A 42 7.42 -6.69 -0.91
N ARG A 43 6.15 -7.06 -0.72
CA ARG A 43 5.67 -8.41 -1.09
C ARG A 43 5.80 -8.66 -2.59
N LEU A 44 5.40 -7.69 -3.41
CA LEU A 44 5.51 -7.81 -4.86
C LEU A 44 6.98 -7.84 -5.32
N SER A 45 7.83 -6.98 -4.76
CA SER A 45 9.26 -6.94 -5.10
C SER A 45 9.97 -8.23 -4.71
N TRP A 46 9.65 -8.78 -3.54
CA TRP A 46 10.13 -10.08 -3.11
C TRP A 46 9.67 -11.20 -4.04
N GLY A 47 8.38 -11.25 -4.38
CA GLY A 47 7.82 -12.27 -5.28
C GLY A 47 8.47 -12.25 -6.66
N LEU A 48 8.65 -11.05 -7.22
CA LEU A 48 9.35 -10.82 -8.48
C LEU A 48 10.82 -11.24 -8.41
N SER A 49 11.55 -10.81 -7.38
CA SER A 49 12.95 -11.21 -7.18
C SER A 49 13.09 -12.72 -7.01
N LYS A 50 12.16 -13.35 -6.27
CA LYS A 50 12.17 -14.80 -6.03
C LYS A 50 11.94 -15.57 -7.31
N VAL A 51 10.90 -15.21 -8.06
CA VAL A 51 10.57 -15.84 -9.34
C VAL A 51 11.68 -15.63 -10.36
N ASN A 52 12.26 -14.44 -10.42
CA ASN A 52 13.32 -14.12 -11.35
C ASN A 52 14.61 -14.92 -11.09
N SER A 53 15.02 -15.03 -9.82
CA SER A 53 16.19 -15.80 -9.39
C SER A 53 15.98 -17.32 -9.37
N SER A 54 14.75 -17.78 -9.56
CA SER A 54 14.42 -19.21 -9.59
C SER A 54 14.53 -19.84 -10.99
N GLY A 55 14.49 -21.17 -11.03
CA GLY A 55 14.43 -21.97 -12.26
C GLY A 55 13.13 -21.74 -13.06
N PRO A 56 13.00 -22.39 -14.23
CA PRO A 56 11.80 -22.28 -15.05
C PRO A 56 10.59 -22.92 -14.33
N ASN A 57 9.41 -22.35 -14.57
CA ASN A 57 8.10 -22.81 -14.07
C ASN A 57 7.90 -22.64 -12.55
N VAL A 58 8.31 -21.47 -12.04
CA VAL A 58 8.08 -21.08 -10.64
C VAL A 58 7.00 -20.02 -10.54
N GLN A 59 6.16 -20.15 -9.53
CA GLN A 59 5.06 -19.23 -9.24
C GLN A 59 5.07 -18.84 -7.77
N VAL A 60 4.78 -17.57 -7.49
CA VAL A 60 4.57 -17.02 -6.16
C VAL A 60 3.26 -16.26 -6.17
N GLU A 61 2.48 -16.43 -5.11
CA GLU A 61 1.27 -15.64 -4.87
C GLU A 61 1.57 -14.54 -3.84
N ALA A 62 1.04 -13.36 -4.08
CA ALA A 62 1.08 -12.23 -3.17
C ALA A 62 -0.34 -11.67 -3.01
N MET A 63 -0.65 -11.16 -1.82
CA MET A 63 -1.85 -10.40 -1.56
C MET A 63 -1.48 -8.93 -1.49
N ILE A 64 -2.20 -8.07 -2.19
CA ILE A 64 -2.06 -6.62 -2.12
C ILE A 64 -3.38 -5.96 -1.71
N SER A 65 -3.28 -4.89 -0.94
CA SER A 65 -4.41 -4.10 -0.43
C SER A 65 -4.72 -2.86 -1.27
N SER A 66 -3.77 -2.42 -2.09
CA SER A 66 -3.88 -1.24 -2.95
C SER A 66 -3.66 -1.59 -4.42
N ASN A 67 -4.12 -0.71 -5.32
CA ASN A 67 -3.77 -0.83 -6.74
C ASN A 67 -2.26 -0.73 -6.91
N ALA A 68 -1.70 -1.57 -7.78
CA ALA A 68 -0.27 -1.61 -8.05
C ALA A 68 0.03 -1.51 -9.55
N LEU A 69 1.14 -0.87 -9.89
CA LEU A 69 1.68 -0.76 -11.24
C LEU A 69 3.09 -1.30 -11.25
N VAL A 70 3.31 -2.40 -11.96
CA VAL A 70 4.63 -2.97 -12.24
C VAL A 70 5.07 -2.48 -13.61
N ARG A 71 6.28 -1.91 -13.72
CA ARG A 71 6.89 -1.48 -14.98
C ARG A 71 8.39 -1.75 -14.94
N GLY A 72 8.81 -2.81 -15.63
CA GLY A 72 10.19 -3.29 -15.61
C GLY A 72 10.62 -3.61 -14.18
N ASN A 73 11.65 -2.90 -13.71
CA ASN A 73 12.26 -3.07 -12.40
C ASN A 73 11.64 -2.21 -11.29
N SER A 74 10.51 -1.57 -11.55
CA SER A 74 9.83 -0.65 -10.62
C SER A 74 8.40 -1.10 -10.34
N ILE A 75 7.97 -0.89 -9.09
CA ILE A 75 6.60 -1.12 -8.61
C ILE A 75 6.12 0.17 -7.94
N THR A 76 4.90 0.59 -8.26
CA THR A 76 4.22 1.70 -7.59
C THR A 76 2.93 1.17 -6.98
N VAL A 77 2.72 1.38 -5.69
CA VAL A 77 1.51 0.97 -4.97
C VAL A 77 1.01 2.17 -4.18
N GLY A 78 -0.17 2.70 -4.53
CA GLY A 78 -0.68 3.92 -3.90
C GLY A 78 0.36 5.05 -3.88
N GLY A 79 0.81 5.45 -2.69
CA GLY A 79 1.85 6.47 -2.50
C GLY A 79 3.29 5.95 -2.37
N ALA A 80 3.51 4.63 -2.41
CA ALA A 80 4.81 3.99 -2.28
C ALA A 80 5.39 3.57 -3.63
N SER A 81 6.72 3.60 -3.74
CA SER A 81 7.46 3.06 -4.89
C SER A 81 8.64 2.25 -4.41
N CYS A 82 8.87 1.10 -5.04
CA CYS A 82 9.98 0.22 -4.76
C CYS A 82 10.60 -0.31 -6.06
N TYR A 83 11.89 -0.65 -5.97
CA TYR A 83 12.69 -1.14 -7.08
C TYR A 83 13.22 -2.53 -6.75
N PHE A 84 13.38 -3.36 -7.76
CA PHE A 84 13.91 -4.72 -7.62
C PHE A 84 14.71 -5.08 -8.88
N SER A 85 15.68 -5.99 -8.76
CA SER A 85 16.55 -6.33 -9.89
C SER A 85 15.94 -7.41 -10.79
N GLY A 86 15.95 -7.15 -12.11
CA GLY A 86 16.00 -8.21 -13.12
C GLY A 86 14.66 -8.69 -13.71
N SER A 87 13.61 -7.87 -13.77
CA SER A 87 12.41 -8.21 -14.54
C SER A 87 12.07 -7.12 -15.55
N ASP A 88 11.59 -7.55 -16.71
CA ASP A 88 10.96 -6.70 -17.73
C ASP A 88 9.42 -6.79 -17.68
N ALA A 89 8.86 -7.31 -16.58
CA ALA A 89 7.42 -7.46 -16.44
C ALA A 89 6.71 -6.09 -16.42
N SER A 90 5.51 -6.03 -16.99
CA SER A 90 4.65 -4.87 -16.92
C SER A 90 3.22 -5.32 -16.64
N ALA A 91 2.59 -4.75 -15.61
CA ALA A 91 1.25 -5.11 -15.18
C ALA A 91 0.57 -3.98 -14.42
N SER A 92 -0.75 -3.83 -14.61
CA SER A 92 -1.61 -3.03 -13.75
C SER A 92 -2.46 -4.00 -12.92
N LEU A 93 -2.36 -3.91 -11.60
CA LEU A 93 -2.91 -4.86 -10.65
C LEU A 93 -3.94 -4.20 -9.76
N GLN A 94 -5.05 -4.90 -9.55
CA GLN A 94 -6.08 -4.51 -8.59
C GLN A 94 -5.84 -5.15 -7.22
N PRO A 95 -6.37 -4.56 -6.12
CA PRO A 95 -6.35 -5.16 -4.80
C PRO A 95 -6.85 -6.61 -4.82
N GLY A 96 -6.20 -7.47 -4.05
CA GLY A 96 -6.50 -8.90 -3.98
C GLY A 96 -5.30 -9.78 -4.29
N GLY A 97 -5.59 -10.99 -4.76
CA GLY A 97 -4.59 -12.00 -5.12
C GLY A 97 -3.87 -11.64 -6.40
N VAL A 98 -2.55 -11.69 -6.36
CA VAL A 98 -1.64 -11.47 -7.49
C VAL A 98 -0.74 -12.69 -7.65
N ILE A 99 -0.56 -13.11 -8.89
CA ILE A 99 0.34 -14.18 -9.27
C ILE A 99 1.55 -13.57 -9.97
N VAL A 100 2.74 -13.89 -9.47
CA VAL A 100 4.02 -13.67 -10.13
C VAL A 100 4.54 -15.03 -10.59
N LYS A 101 4.81 -15.20 -11.88
CA LYS A 101 5.27 -16.49 -12.40
C LYS A 101 6.34 -16.35 -13.48
N LYS A 102 7.17 -17.39 -13.62
CA LYS A 102 8.19 -17.52 -14.66
C LYS A 102 7.96 -18.79 -15.45
N GLU A 103 7.58 -18.64 -16.71
CA GLU A 103 7.32 -19.76 -17.64
C GLU A 103 8.23 -19.59 -18.86
N GLY A 104 8.97 -20.65 -19.22
CA GLY A 104 9.92 -20.59 -20.35
C GLY A 104 11.01 -19.51 -20.22
N GLY A 105 11.33 -19.07 -19.00
CA GLY A 105 12.29 -17.99 -18.73
C GLY A 105 11.68 -16.58 -18.71
N ILE A 106 10.41 -16.42 -19.06
CA ILE A 106 9.71 -15.14 -19.12
C ILE A 106 8.97 -14.92 -17.80
N VAL A 107 9.22 -13.78 -17.15
CA VAL A 107 8.50 -13.37 -15.93
C VAL A 107 7.24 -12.62 -16.30
N SER A 108 6.12 -12.97 -15.68
CA SER A 108 4.83 -12.29 -15.82
C SER A 108 4.18 -12.06 -14.45
N VAL A 109 3.35 -11.01 -14.37
CA VAL A 109 2.58 -10.65 -13.18
C VAL A 109 1.15 -10.34 -13.59
N ALA A 110 0.18 -10.89 -12.87
CA ALA A 110 -1.24 -10.65 -13.13
C ALA A 110 -2.08 -10.82 -11.87
N ASN A 111 -3.29 -10.27 -11.86
CA ASN A 111 -4.30 -10.67 -10.88
C ASN A 111 -4.65 -12.15 -11.05
N LYS A 112 -4.95 -12.82 -9.93
CA LYS A 112 -5.39 -14.22 -9.89
C LYS A 112 -6.81 -14.39 -10.44
#